data_AF-A0A1C6FNE9-F1
#
_entry.id   AF-A0A1C6FNE9-F1
#
_cell.length_a   1.000
_cell.length_b   1.000
_cell.length_c   1.000
_cell.angle_alpha   90.00
_cell.angle_beta   90.00
_cell.angle_gamma   90.00
#
_symmetry.space_group_name_H-M   'P 1'
#
loop_
_entity.id
_entity.type
_entity.pdbx_description
1 polymer ?
#
loop_
_entity_poly.entity_id
_entity_poly.type
_entity_poly.pdbx_seq_one_letter_code
_entity_poly.pdbx_strand_id
1 'polypeptide(L)'
;MLELVVPKSEQYDDDSGCFITTKEQTLRLEHSLVSLSKWEAKWHKPYLSTKSKTVEEQIDYVRCMTLTQNVDPNVYTAITPQLLAVVKDYIEDSMTATTFSKEQRGRRGREIVTAEIIYYWMISHQIPFECQKWHLNRLMTLINVCSAKTGPQKKMSQKDIFAQNRALNAARRKRGNTRG
;
A
#
# COMPACT_ATOMS: atom_id res chain seq x y z
N MET A 1 11.49 0.55 -3.74
CA MET A 1 11.63 1.60 -4.75
C MET A 1 11.45 1.01 -6.14
N LEU A 2 10.59 1.62 -6.95
CA LEU A 2 10.34 1.24 -8.34
C LEU A 2 11.12 2.17 -9.28
N GLU A 3 11.74 1.62 -10.31
CA GLU A 3 12.31 2.38 -11.43
C GLU A 3 11.37 2.23 -12.63
N LEU A 4 10.70 3.33 -12.99
CA LEU A 4 9.74 3.37 -14.09
C LEU A 4 10.36 4.12 -15.26
N VAL A 5 10.59 3.42 -16.38
CA VAL A 5 11.06 4.06 -17.62
C VAL A 5 9.85 4.57 -18.38
N VAL A 6 9.72 5.89 -18.48
CA VAL A 6 8.74 6.54 -19.35
C VAL A 6 9.39 6.74 -20.72
N PRO A 7 8.88 6.11 -21.78
CA PRO A 7 9.48 6.20 -23.10
C PRO A 7 9.35 7.60 -23.69
N LYS A 8 10.21 7.91 -24.66
CA LYS A 8 10.06 9.12 -25.47
C LYS A 8 8.68 9.11 -26.15
N SER A 9 7.95 10.20 -26.05
CA SER A 9 6.65 10.34 -26.72
C SER A 9 6.48 11.74 -27.31
N GLU A 10 5.62 11.83 -28.32
CA GLU A 10 5.14 13.09 -28.87
C GLU A 10 3.63 13.12 -28.63
N GLN A 11 3.16 14.18 -27.99
CA GLN A 11 1.76 14.37 -27.66
C GLN A 11 1.30 15.71 -28.20
N TYR A 12 0.08 15.75 -28.72
CA TYR A 12 -0.55 17.01 -29.06
C TYR A 12 -1.24 17.55 -27.81
N ASP A 13 -0.86 18.76 -27.41
CA ASP A 13 -1.52 19.47 -26.32
C ASP A 13 -2.63 20.36 -26.90
N ASP A 14 -3.87 19.95 -26.65
CA ASP A 14 -5.07 20.63 -27.15
C ASP A 14 -5.18 22.07 -26.59
N ASP A 15 -4.65 22.34 -25.40
CA ASP A 15 -4.75 23.66 -24.77
C ASP A 15 -3.79 24.67 -25.41
N SER A 16 -2.57 24.25 -25.72
CA SER A 16 -1.55 25.10 -26.36
C SER A 16 -1.53 25.00 -27.89
N GLY A 17 -2.23 24.03 -28.47
CA GLY A 17 -2.24 23.74 -29.90
C GLY A 17 -0.87 23.32 -30.44
N CYS A 18 0.00 22.79 -29.59
CA CYS A 18 1.40 22.49 -29.91
C CYS A 18 1.73 21.01 -29.67
N PHE A 19 2.70 20.49 -30.43
CA PHE A 19 3.27 19.17 -30.16
C PHE A 19 4.31 19.27 -29.03
N ILE A 20 4.06 18.58 -27.93
CA ILE A 20 4.98 18.41 -26.82
C ILE A 20 5.76 17.12 -27.04
N THR A 21 7.09 17.26 -27.12
CA THR A 21 7.98 16.09 -27.18
C THR A 21 8.60 15.85 -25.81
N THR A 22 8.30 14.69 -25.23
CA THR A 22 8.91 14.26 -23.97
C THR A 22 10.06 13.32 -24.28
N LYS A 23 11.21 13.57 -23.66
CA LYS A 23 12.36 12.67 -23.74
C LYS A 23 12.11 11.43 -22.89
N GLU A 24 12.76 10.34 -23.24
CA GLU A 24 12.79 9.17 -22.36
C GLU A 24 13.36 9.57 -20.99
N GLN A 25 12.66 9.20 -19.92
CA GLN A 25 13.08 9.53 -18.57
C GLN A 25 12.78 8.38 -17.62
N THR A 26 13.76 8.07 -16.76
CA THR A 26 13.60 7.08 -15.68
C THR A 26 13.17 7.78 -14.40
N LEU A 27 11.98 7.41 -13.90
CA LEU A 27 11.43 7.90 -12.64
C LEU A 27 11.71 6.90 -11.52
N ARG A 28 12.33 7.38 -10.43
CA ARG A 28 12.46 6.62 -9.19
C ARG A 28 11.27 6.92 -8.31
N LEU A 29 10.44 5.92 -8.05
CA LEU A 29 9.18 6.04 -7.33
C LEU A 29 9.25 5.31 -5.99
N GLU A 30 8.66 5.91 -4.95
CA GLU A 30 8.47 5.26 -3.66
C GLU A 30 7.06 5.52 -3.12
N HIS A 31 6.30 4.43 -2.95
CA HIS A 31 5.00 4.44 -2.30
C HIS A 31 5.20 4.52 -0.79
N SER A 32 5.22 5.74 -0.24
CA SER A 32 5.58 6.02 1.15
C SER A 32 4.47 6.78 1.88
N LEU A 33 4.59 6.93 3.20
CA LEU A 33 3.67 7.79 3.96
C LEU A 33 3.80 9.26 3.52
N VAL A 34 4.99 9.68 3.09
CA VAL A 34 5.21 11.03 2.53
C VAL A 34 4.41 11.21 1.25
N SER A 35 4.50 10.27 0.30
CA SER A 35 3.76 10.38 -0.96
C SER A 35 2.25 10.30 -0.75
N LEU A 36 1.81 9.46 0.20
CA LEU A 36 0.41 9.39 0.65
C LEU A 36 -0.08 10.76 1.16
N SER A 37 0.62 11.34 2.14
CA SER A 37 0.26 12.62 2.76
C SER A 37 0.21 13.76 1.75
N LYS A 38 1.18 13.85 0.82
CA LYS A 38 1.17 14.85 -0.26
C LYS A 38 -0.09 14.76 -1.13
N TRP A 39 -0.49 13.54 -1.48
CA TRP A 39 -1.65 13.32 -2.33
C TRP A 39 -2.96 13.64 -1.59
N GLU A 40 -3.09 13.19 -0.34
CA GLU A 40 -4.29 13.46 0.48
C GLU A 40 -4.44 14.97 0.75
N ALA A 41 -3.33 15.69 0.96
CA ALA A 41 -3.34 17.13 1.11
C ALA A 41 -3.80 17.87 -0.16
N LYS A 42 -3.47 17.36 -1.36
CA LYS A 42 -3.90 17.93 -2.64
C LYS A 42 -5.38 17.67 -2.93
N TRP A 43 -5.82 16.42 -2.73
CA TRP A 43 -7.13 15.96 -3.18
C TRP A 43 -8.22 16.01 -2.11
N HIS A 44 -7.84 16.25 -0.84
CA HIS A 44 -8.74 16.23 0.33
C HIS A 44 -9.57 14.94 0.42
N LYS A 45 -8.96 13.82 0.04
CA LYS A 45 -9.58 12.49 -0.03
C LYS A 45 -8.69 11.46 0.67
N PRO A 46 -9.27 10.46 1.36
CA PRO A 46 -8.52 9.35 1.91
C PRO A 46 -8.06 8.41 0.79
N TYR A 47 -6.75 8.28 0.61
CA TYR A 47 -6.16 7.47 -0.47
C TYR A 47 -6.43 5.98 -0.28
N LEU A 48 -6.36 5.47 0.96
CA LEU A 48 -6.59 4.05 1.29
C LEU A 48 -8.07 3.66 1.35
N SER A 49 -8.98 4.52 0.89
CA SER A 49 -10.40 4.18 0.81
C SER A 49 -10.71 3.22 -0.33
N THR A 50 -11.87 2.55 -0.26
CA THR A 50 -12.35 1.63 -1.31
C THR A 50 -12.89 2.35 -2.55
N LYS A 51 -12.86 3.69 -2.59
CA LYS A 51 -13.33 4.47 -3.74
C LYS A 51 -12.32 4.36 -4.87
N SER A 52 -12.82 4.14 -6.09
CA SER A 52 -12.01 4.17 -7.31
C SER A 52 -11.42 5.55 -7.51
N LYS A 53 -10.17 5.60 -7.98
CA LYS A 53 -9.47 6.84 -8.29
C LYS A 53 -9.56 7.13 -9.79
N THR A 54 -9.73 8.39 -10.17
CA THR A 54 -9.68 8.83 -11.58
C THR A 54 -8.27 8.64 -12.14
N VAL A 55 -8.12 8.73 -13.47
CA VAL A 55 -6.81 8.64 -14.12
C VAL A 55 -5.90 9.79 -13.68
N GLU A 56 -6.45 11.01 -13.58
CA GLU A 56 -5.74 12.19 -13.06
C GLU A 56 -5.24 11.97 -11.64
N GLU A 57 -6.09 11.46 -10.75
CA GLU A 57 -5.75 11.13 -9.38
C GLU A 57 -4.61 10.09 -9.30
N GLN A 58 -4.62 9.10 -10.20
CA GLN A 58 -3.58 8.08 -10.28
C GLN A 58 -2.25 8.66 -10.77
N ILE A 59 -2.25 9.46 -11.84
CA ILE A 59 -1.06 10.13 -12.38
C ILE A 59 -0.46 11.09 -11.36
N ASP A 60 -1.31 11.86 -10.66
CA ASP A 60 -0.86 12.72 -9.57
C ASP A 60 -0.22 11.93 -8.44
N TYR A 61 -0.71 10.71 -8.16
CA TYR A 61 -0.07 9.87 -7.17
C TYR A 61 1.33 9.43 -7.60
N VAL A 62 1.54 9.13 -8.88
CA VAL A 62 2.88 8.88 -9.44
C VAL A 62 3.79 10.07 -9.20
N ARG A 63 3.29 11.29 -9.45
CA ARG A 63 4.03 12.54 -9.16
C ARG A 63 4.37 12.67 -7.68
N CYS A 64 3.44 12.38 -6.77
CA CYS A 64 3.70 12.41 -5.32
C CYS A 64 4.73 11.37 -4.86
N MET A 65 4.81 10.21 -5.53
CA MET A 65 5.79 9.15 -5.26
C MET A 65 7.18 9.42 -5.86
N THR A 66 7.29 10.37 -6.78
CA THR A 66 8.54 10.59 -7.53
C THR A 66 9.62 11.19 -6.64
N LEU A 67 10.77 10.52 -6.58
CA LEU A 67 11.98 10.92 -5.87
C LEU A 67 13.00 11.62 -6.78
N THR A 68 12.98 11.32 -8.08
CA THR A 68 13.81 11.97 -9.09
C THR A 68 13.56 13.47 -9.09
N GLN A 69 14.62 14.27 -9.02
CA GLN A 69 14.54 15.74 -9.03
C GLN A 69 14.49 16.29 -10.45
N ASN A 70 13.94 17.50 -10.63
CA ASN A 70 13.90 18.23 -11.90
C ASN A 70 13.26 17.42 -13.06
N VAL A 71 12.21 16.66 -12.75
CA VAL A 71 11.41 15.94 -13.75
C VAL A 71 10.52 16.93 -14.49
N ASP A 72 10.54 16.89 -15.83
CA ASP A 72 9.64 17.68 -16.66
C ASP A 72 8.18 17.27 -16.38
N PRO A 73 7.26 18.20 -16.04
CA PRO A 73 5.86 17.90 -15.80
C PRO A 73 5.16 17.14 -16.93
N ASN A 74 5.59 17.33 -18.18
CA ASN A 74 5.04 16.65 -19.35
C ASN A 74 5.35 15.15 -19.36
N VAL A 75 6.37 14.69 -18.62
CA VAL A 75 6.65 13.24 -18.52
C VAL A 75 5.48 12.49 -17.88
N TYR A 76 4.72 13.14 -17.00
CA TYR A 76 3.56 12.52 -16.37
C TYR A 76 2.36 12.38 -17.32
N THR A 77 2.26 13.21 -18.36
CA THR A 77 1.21 13.08 -19.40
C THR A 77 1.52 11.92 -20.36
N ALA A 78 2.80 11.53 -20.47
CA ALA A 78 3.27 10.36 -21.20
C ALA A 78 3.05 9.01 -20.49
N ILE A 79 2.50 9.01 -19.27
CA ILE A 79 2.23 7.78 -18.52
C ILE A 79 1.04 7.05 -19.15
N THR A 80 1.32 5.88 -19.72
CA THR A 80 0.31 5.01 -20.32
C THR A 80 -0.40 4.14 -19.26
N PRO A 81 -1.58 3.57 -19.58
CA PRO A 81 -2.25 2.61 -18.69
C PRO A 81 -1.40 1.40 -18.30
N GLN A 82 -0.50 0.96 -19.18
CA GLN A 82 0.44 -0.13 -18.91
C GLN A 82 1.45 0.26 -17.83
N LEU A 83 1.98 1.49 -17.88
CA LEU A 83 2.88 2.01 -16.85
C LEU A 83 2.14 2.19 -15.51
N LEU A 84 0.88 2.64 -15.54
CA LEU A 84 0.05 2.68 -14.32
C LEU A 84 -0.18 1.30 -13.71
N ALA A 85 -0.33 0.25 -14.54
CA ALA A 85 -0.45 -1.12 -14.03
C ALA A 85 0.82 -1.56 -13.29
N VAL A 86 2.01 -1.27 -13.85
CA VAL A 86 3.30 -1.55 -13.18
C VAL A 86 3.40 -0.83 -11.84
N VAL A 87 3.00 0.44 -11.80
CA VAL A 87 2.98 1.21 -10.55
C VAL A 87 1.99 0.64 -9.54
N LYS A 88 0.82 0.20 -10.00
CA LYS A 88 -0.20 -0.42 -9.15
C LYS A 88 0.32 -1.72 -8.53
N ASP A 89 0.94 -2.58 -9.33
CA ASP A 89 1.51 -3.85 -8.85
C ASP A 89 2.58 -3.59 -7.77
N TYR A 90 3.40 -2.56 -7.97
CA TYR A 90 4.37 -2.12 -6.96
C TYR A 90 3.71 -1.64 -5.66
N ILE A 91 2.66 -0.83 -5.75
CA ILE A 91 1.89 -0.36 -4.58
C ILE A 91 1.27 -1.54 -3.81
N GLU A 92 0.80 -2.57 -4.50
CA GLU A 92 0.16 -3.74 -3.90
C GLU A 92 1.16 -4.75 -3.30
N ASP A 93 2.45 -4.65 -3.60
CA ASP A 93 3.48 -5.51 -3.04
C ASP A 93 3.58 -5.33 -1.51
N SER A 94 3.50 -6.45 -0.80
CA SER A 94 3.60 -6.54 0.66
C SER A 94 4.92 -6.01 1.23
N MET A 95 6.02 -6.06 0.47
CA MET A 95 7.38 -5.68 0.87
C MET A 95 7.89 -6.36 2.16
N THR A 96 7.30 -7.50 2.54
CA THR A 96 7.61 -8.19 3.80
C THR A 96 7.24 -9.66 3.79
N ALA A 97 7.98 -10.47 4.54
CA ALA A 97 7.66 -11.88 4.78
C ALA A 97 6.64 -12.10 5.91
N THR A 98 6.30 -11.05 6.67
CA THR A 98 5.40 -11.16 7.81
C THR A 98 3.97 -11.46 7.36
N THR A 99 3.43 -12.60 7.79
CA THR A 99 2.03 -12.98 7.56
C THR A 99 1.23 -12.91 8.84
N PHE A 100 0.01 -12.37 8.78
CA PHE A 100 -0.95 -12.38 9.90
C PHE A 100 -1.95 -13.52 9.74
N SER A 101 -2.24 -14.24 10.82
CA SER A 101 -3.29 -15.27 10.79
C SER A 101 -4.66 -14.65 10.56
N LYS A 102 -5.59 -15.42 9.95
CA LYS A 102 -6.96 -14.94 9.68
C LYS A 102 -7.71 -14.47 10.93
N GLU A 103 -7.37 -15.01 12.10
CA GLU A 103 -7.95 -14.64 13.39
C GLU A 103 -7.39 -13.32 13.96
N GLN A 104 -6.11 -13.01 13.67
CA GLN A 104 -5.49 -11.74 14.04
C GLN A 104 -5.90 -10.58 13.11
N ARG A 105 -6.42 -10.90 11.92
CA ARG A 105 -7.23 -9.96 11.13
C ARG A 105 -8.58 -9.79 11.81
N GLY A 106 -8.59 -9.21 13.01
CA GLY A 106 -9.82 -8.71 13.61
C GLY A 106 -10.58 -7.87 12.59
N ARG A 107 -11.91 -7.78 12.72
CA ARG A 107 -12.75 -6.88 11.92
C ARG A 107 -12.08 -5.50 11.94
N ARG A 108 -11.27 -5.17 10.93
CA ARG A 108 -10.80 -3.81 10.69
C ARG A 108 -12.09 -3.03 10.58
N GLY A 109 -12.36 -2.18 11.57
CA GLY A 109 -13.53 -1.31 11.54
C GLY A 109 -13.54 -0.57 10.20
N ARG A 110 -14.70 -0.06 9.80
CA ARG A 110 -14.84 0.84 8.65
C ARG A 110 -14.15 2.20 8.89
N GLU A 111 -13.09 2.23 9.67
CA GLU A 111 -12.32 3.43 9.94
C GLU A 111 -11.61 3.82 8.66
N ILE A 112 -11.87 5.06 8.24
CA ILE A 112 -11.19 5.68 7.12
C ILE A 112 -9.76 5.97 7.59
N VAL A 113 -8.77 5.32 6.98
CA VAL A 113 -7.36 5.50 7.33
C VAL A 113 -6.77 6.60 6.45
N THR A 114 -6.36 7.72 7.06
CA THR A 114 -5.59 8.81 6.42
C THR A 114 -4.14 8.81 6.89
N ALA A 115 -3.30 9.65 6.29
CA ALA A 115 -1.92 9.84 6.68
C ALA A 115 -1.78 10.26 8.15
N GLU A 116 -2.65 11.15 8.67
CA GLU A 116 -2.62 11.59 10.07
C GLU A 116 -2.88 10.44 11.05
N ILE A 117 -3.78 9.52 10.70
CA ILE A 117 -4.03 8.31 11.50
C ILE A 117 -2.80 7.40 11.51
N ILE A 118 -2.12 7.25 10.38
CA ILE A 118 -0.88 6.47 10.30
C ILE A 118 0.23 7.15 11.12
N TYR A 119 0.37 8.48 11.07
CA TYR A 119 1.30 9.22 11.92
C TYR A 119 0.96 9.08 13.41
N TYR A 120 -0.32 9.12 13.77
CA TYR A 120 -0.77 8.85 15.14
C TYR A 120 -0.35 7.45 15.61
N TRP A 121 -0.50 6.42 14.78
CA TRP A 121 -0.02 5.06 15.10
C TRP A 121 1.50 5.00 15.24
N MET A 122 2.24 5.71 14.38
CA MET A 122 3.71 5.81 14.52
C MET A 122 4.09 6.40 15.87
N ILE A 123 3.50 7.52 16.26
CA ILE A 123 3.76 8.19 17.54
C ILE A 123 3.39 7.27 18.72
N SER A 124 2.21 6.65 18.67
CA SER A 124 1.70 5.76 19.73
C SER A 124 2.61 4.55 19.96
N HIS A 125 3.24 4.05 18.90
CA HIS A 125 4.20 2.95 18.96
C HIS A 125 5.66 3.38 18.99
N GLN A 126 5.95 4.68 19.16
CA GLN A 126 7.30 5.24 19.20
C GLN A 126 8.14 4.85 17.97
N ILE A 127 7.50 4.75 16.80
CA ILE A 127 8.16 4.44 15.54
C ILE A 127 8.92 5.68 15.06
N PRO A 128 10.22 5.57 14.74
CA PRO A 128 11.00 6.69 14.23
C PRO A 128 10.43 7.27 12.93
N PHE A 129 10.42 8.60 12.81
CA PHE A 129 9.85 9.31 11.66
C PHE A 129 10.57 9.00 10.34
N GLU A 130 11.79 8.48 10.34
CA GLU A 130 12.49 8.02 9.15
C GLU A 130 11.70 6.94 8.41
N CYS A 131 10.91 6.13 9.13
CA CYS A 131 10.07 5.08 8.56
C CYS A 131 8.95 5.63 7.66
N GLN A 132 8.64 6.93 7.72
CA GLN A 132 7.67 7.57 6.82
C GLN A 132 8.10 7.49 5.34
N LYS A 133 9.41 7.31 5.09
CA LYS A 133 10.01 7.16 3.75
C LYS A 133 10.06 5.72 3.27
N TRP A 134 9.76 4.75 4.13
CA TRP A 134 9.69 3.35 3.73
C TRP A 134 8.48 3.12 2.81
N HIS A 135 8.50 1.98 2.13
CA HIS A 135 7.30 1.51 1.47
C HIS A 135 6.12 1.42 2.46
N LEU A 136 4.96 1.94 2.07
CA LEU A 136 3.81 2.09 2.96
C LEU A 136 3.35 0.75 3.50
N ASN A 137 3.28 -0.31 2.68
CA ASN A 137 2.89 -1.64 3.15
C ASN A 137 3.86 -2.21 4.19
N ARG A 138 5.15 -1.89 4.09
CA ARG A 138 6.15 -2.28 5.09
C ARG A 138 5.93 -1.52 6.41
N LEU A 139 5.67 -0.22 6.36
CA LEU A 139 5.33 0.59 7.54
C LEU A 139 4.03 0.10 8.19
N MET A 140 2.98 -0.12 7.40
CA MET A 140 1.70 -0.65 7.88
C MET A 140 1.86 -2.02 8.53
N THR A 141 2.76 -2.86 7.99
CA THR A 141 3.08 -4.16 8.60
C THR A 141 3.79 -3.99 9.94
N LEU A 142 4.75 -3.08 10.04
CA LEU A 142 5.42 -2.78 11.32
C LEU A 142 4.41 -2.30 12.37
N ILE A 143 3.52 -1.37 12.01
CA ILE A 143 2.45 -0.89 12.89
C ILE A 143 1.58 -2.06 13.36
N ASN A 144 1.16 -2.95 12.44
CA ASN A 144 0.37 -4.13 12.82
C ASN A 144 1.14 -5.09 13.76
N VAL A 145 2.44 -5.26 13.56
CA VAL A 145 3.29 -6.08 14.46
C VAL A 145 3.37 -5.44 15.84
N CYS A 146 3.62 -4.14 15.92
CA CYS A 146 3.64 -3.40 17.19
C CYS A 146 2.29 -3.58 17.91
N SER A 147 1.18 -3.29 17.24
CA SER A 147 -0.18 -3.49 17.78
C SER A 147 -0.44 -4.91 18.28
N ALA A 148 0.01 -5.93 17.54
CA ALA A 148 -0.17 -7.33 17.93
C ALA A 148 0.67 -7.74 19.16
N LYS A 149 1.82 -7.08 19.38
CA LYS A 149 2.72 -7.38 20.49
C LYS A 149 2.42 -6.57 21.74
N THR A 150 1.97 -5.32 21.60
CA THR A 150 1.63 -4.43 22.72
C THR A 150 0.17 -4.51 23.12
N GLY A 151 -0.71 -4.98 22.23
CA GLY A 151 -2.14 -5.13 22.51
C GLY A 151 -2.46 -6.28 23.48
N PRO A 152 -3.65 -6.26 24.11
CA PRO A 152 -4.09 -7.35 24.97
C PRO A 152 -4.15 -8.65 24.18
N GLN A 153 -3.30 -9.63 24.54
CA GLN A 153 -3.34 -10.95 23.94
C GLN A 153 -4.63 -11.65 24.36
N LYS A 154 -5.63 -11.68 23.47
CA LYS A 154 -6.86 -12.43 23.68
C LYS A 154 -6.48 -13.91 23.82
N LYS A 155 -6.56 -14.43 25.04
CA LYS A 155 -6.53 -15.88 25.27
C LYS A 155 -7.69 -16.48 24.49
N MET A 156 -7.44 -17.54 23.72
CA MET A 156 -8.50 -18.23 22.99
C MET A 156 -9.57 -18.68 23.98
N SER A 157 -10.84 -18.47 23.62
CA SER A 157 -11.94 -18.96 24.46
C SER A 157 -11.89 -20.49 24.52
N GLN A 158 -12.36 -21.07 25.61
CA GLN A 158 -12.37 -22.52 25.77
C GLN A 158 -13.15 -23.21 24.62
N LYS A 159 -14.21 -22.56 24.13
CA LYS A 159 -15.01 -23.02 22.99
C LYS A 159 -14.20 -23.07 21.70
N ASP A 160 -13.38 -22.06 21.43
CA ASP A 160 -12.53 -21.99 20.23
C ASP A 160 -11.41 -23.02 20.29
N ILE A 161 -10.80 -23.22 21.47
CA ILE A 161 -9.81 -24.28 21.70
C ILE A 161 -10.42 -25.65 21.39
N PHE A 162 -11.62 -25.94 21.90
CA PHE A 162 -12.29 -27.20 21.61
C PHE A 162 -12.66 -27.36 20.13
N ALA A 163 -13.08 -26.30 19.44
CA ALA A 163 -13.38 -26.34 18.02
C ALA A 163 -12.14 -26.64 17.17
N GLN A 164 -11.02 -25.97 17.47
CA GLN A 164 -9.73 -26.21 16.81
C GLN A 164 -9.24 -27.64 17.05
N ASN A 165 -9.31 -28.12 18.29
CA ASN A 165 -8.91 -29.49 18.63
C ASN A 165 -9.77 -30.54 17.89
N ARG A 166 -11.09 -30.32 17.76
CA ARG A 166 -11.94 -31.19 16.94
C ARG A 166 -11.52 -31.20 15.47
N ALA A 167 -11.23 -30.04 14.88
CA ALA A 167 -10.78 -29.95 13.49
C ALA A 167 -9.45 -30.65 13.26
N LEU A 168 -8.48 -30.48 14.17
CA LEU A 168 -7.18 -31.16 14.12
C LEU A 168 -7.34 -32.67 14.26
N ASN A 169 -8.18 -33.15 15.19
CA ASN A 169 -8.45 -34.58 15.36
C ASN A 169 -9.13 -35.18 14.12
N ALA A 170 -10.09 -34.48 13.51
CA ALA A 170 -10.71 -34.92 12.27
C ALA A 170 -9.69 -35.00 11.11
N ALA A 171 -8.80 -34.02 11.00
CA ALA A 171 -7.73 -34.03 9.99
C ALA A 171 -6.73 -35.18 10.20
N ARG A 172 -6.36 -35.48 11.45
CA ARG A 172 -5.49 -36.60 11.82
C ARG A 172 -6.13 -37.94 11.49
N ARG A 173 -7.40 -38.14 11.84
CA ARG A 173 -8.17 -39.34 11.48
C ARG A 173 -8.25 -39.55 9.97
N LYS A 174 -8.54 -38.48 9.22
CA LYS A 174 -8.55 -38.52 7.75
C LYS A 174 -7.18 -38.91 7.17
N ARG A 175 -6.09 -38.42 7.74
CA ARG A 175 -4.73 -38.76 7.31
C ARG A 175 -4.37 -40.21 7.66
N GLY A 176 -4.76 -40.68 8.84
CA GLY A 176 -4.51 -42.04 9.30
C GLY A 176 -5.48 -43.08 8.76
N ASN A 177 -6.51 -42.68 8.00
CA ASN A 177 -7.64 -43.53 7.60
C ASN A 177 -8.31 -44.26 8.79
N THR A 178 -8.24 -43.68 9.99
CA THR A 178 -8.83 -44.26 11.20
C THR A 178 -10.16 -43.60 11.53
N ARG A 179 -11.07 -44.36 12.14
CA ARG A 179 -12.36 -43.85 12.65
C ARG A 179 -12.31 -43.51 14.14
N GLY A 180 -11.24 -43.94 14.83
CA GLY A 180 -10.88 -43.61 16.22
C GLY A 180 -9.52 -42.97 16.23
#